data_AF-A0A351TGH6-F1
#
_entry.id   AF-A0A351TGH6-F1
#
_cell.length_a   1.000
_cell.length_b   1.000
_cell.length_c   1.000
_cell.angle_alpha   90.00
_cell.angle_beta   90.00
_cell.angle_gamma   90.00
#
_symmetry.space_group_name_H-M   'P 1'
#
loop_
_entity.id
_entity.type
_entity.pdbx_description
1 polymer ?
#
loop_
_entity_poly.entity_id
_entity_poly.type
_entity_poly.pdbx_seq_one_letter_code
_entity_poly.pdbx_strand_id
1 'polypeptide(L)' 'SIPVGFFTYPISQAADITAFKATTVPVGDDQLPMIEQTREIVHKFNTVYAPVLVEPAALLQENEARRRLPGTDGKAKMS' A
#
# COMPACT_ATOMS: atom_id res chain seq x y z
N SER A 1 16.84 -13.84 13.88
CA SER A 1 17.29 -12.93 12.83
C SER A 1 16.07 -12.29 12.18
N ILE A 2 16.19 -11.09 11.61
CA ILE A 2 15.12 -10.48 10.81
C ILE A 2 15.34 -10.92 9.35
N PRO A 3 14.38 -11.57 8.69
CA PRO A 3 14.53 -11.95 7.29
C PRO A 3 14.65 -10.72 6.40
N VAL A 4 15.51 -10.78 5.38
CA VAL A 4 15.63 -9.70 4.38
C VAL A 4 14.28 -9.43 3.71
N GLY A 5 13.51 -10.48 3.41
CA GLY A 5 12.18 -10.35 2.80
C GLY A 5 11.22 -9.49 3.62
N PHE A 6 11.29 -9.55 4.95
CA PHE A 6 10.48 -8.69 5.81
C PHE A 6 10.89 -7.21 5.65
N PHE A 7 12.20 -6.95 5.60
CA PHE A 7 12.72 -5.60 5.45
C PHE A 7 12.47 -5.01 4.05
N THR A 8 12.53 -5.83 3.00
CA THR A 8 12.39 -5.39 1.60
C THR A 8 10.98 -5.50 1.05
N TYR A 9 10.02 -6.00 1.83
CA TYR A 9 8.63 -6.18 1.39
C TYR A 9 8.01 -4.92 0.75
N PRO A 10 8.19 -3.70 1.29
CA PRO A 10 7.63 -2.49 0.66
C PRO A 10 8.14 -2.23 -0.75
N ILE A 11 9.38 -2.65 -1.05
CA ILE A 11 9.96 -2.55 -2.40
C ILE A 11 9.28 -3.52 -3.36
N SER A 12 9.03 -4.76 -2.90
CA SER A 12 8.28 -5.75 -3.68
C SER A 12 6.87 -5.26 -3.98
N GLN A 13 6.18 -4.71 -2.98
CA GLN A 13 4.84 -4.15 -3.15
C GLN A 13 4.82 -2.97 -4.13
N ALA A 14 5.81 -2.06 -4.04
CA ALA A 14 5.94 -0.95 -5.00
C ALA A 14 6.16 -1.46 -6.43
N ALA A 15 6.94 -2.53 -6.62
CA ALA A 15 7.13 -3.16 -7.91
C ALA A 15 5.82 -3.73 -8.47
N ASP A 16 5.04 -4.43 -7.65
CA ASP A 16 3.74 -4.99 -8.07
C ASP A 16 2.75 -3.90 -8.50
N ILE A 17 2.65 -2.80 -7.74
CA ILE A 17 1.77 -1.66 -8.07
C ILE A 17 2.19 -1.02 -9.40
N THR A 18 3.49 -0.75 -9.56
CA THR A 18 4.03 0.03 -10.69
C THR A 18 4.14 -0.79 -11.97
N ALA A 19 4.37 -2.10 -11.89
CA ALA A 19 4.43 -3.00 -13.05
C ALA A 19 3.16 -2.95 -13.90
N PHE A 20 2.00 -2.75 -13.25
CA PHE A 20 0.70 -2.66 -13.92
C PHE A 20 0.19 -1.22 -14.07
N LYS A 21 1.02 -0.22 -13.75
CA LYS A 21 0.66 1.22 -13.82
C LYS A 21 -0.63 1.55 -13.06
N ALA A 22 -0.83 0.90 -11.90
CA ALA A 22 -2.04 1.13 -11.11
C ALA A 22 -2.10 2.59 -10.64
N THR A 23 -3.21 3.27 -10.91
CA THR A 23 -3.46 4.66 -10.47
C THR A 23 -4.05 4.71 -9.08
N THR A 24 -4.64 3.62 -8.61
CA THR A 24 -5.41 3.55 -7.36
C THR A 24 -5.27 2.18 -6.73
N VAL A 25 -5.00 2.13 -5.43
CA VAL A 25 -4.79 0.90 -4.68
C VAL A 25 -5.71 0.90 -3.45
N PRO A 26 -6.68 -0.03 -3.35
CA PRO A 26 -7.49 -0.17 -2.15
C PRO A 26 -6.64 -0.68 -0.99
N VAL A 27 -6.69 0.01 0.14
CA VAL A 27 -5.86 -0.29 1.31
C VAL A 27 -6.63 -0.14 2.62
N GLY A 28 -6.14 -0.78 3.67
CA GLY A 28 -6.53 -0.48 5.05
C GLY A 28 -5.82 0.78 5.57
N ASP A 29 -6.36 1.39 6.62
CA ASP A 29 -5.78 2.59 7.25
C ASP A 29 -4.32 2.35 7.71
N ASP A 30 -4.00 1.13 8.13
CA ASP A 30 -2.67 0.71 8.58
C ASP A 30 -1.63 0.59 7.45
N GLN A 31 -2.09 0.53 6.20
CA GLN A 31 -1.24 0.35 5.02
C GLN A 31 -0.92 1.66 4.29
N LEU A 32 -1.45 2.81 4.75
CA LEU A 32 -1.14 4.12 4.18
C LEU A 32 0.37 4.40 4.07
N PRO A 33 1.21 4.09 5.09
CA PRO A 33 2.66 4.31 4.98
C PRO A 33 3.31 3.54 3.83
N MET A 34 2.77 2.38 3.45
CA MET A 34 3.29 1.59 2.32
C MET A 34 2.98 2.24 0.97
N ILE A 35 1.82 2.89 0.86
CA ILE A 35 1.46 3.64 -0.35
C ILE A 35 2.30 4.92 -0.44
N GLU A 36 2.53 5.62 0.67
CA GLU A 36 3.44 6.77 0.72
C GLU A 36 4.86 6.37 0.28
N GLN A 37 5.38 5.26 0.80
CA GLN A 37 6.68 4.74 0.39
C GLN A 37 6.74 4.37 -1.10
N THR A 38 5.65 3.84 -1.66
CA THR A 38 5.55 3.57 -3.11
C THR A 38 5.63 4.87 -3.91
N ARG A 39 4.96 5.94 -3.47
CA ARG A 39 4.99 7.26 -4.13
C ARG A 39 6.39 7.87 -4.11
N GLU A 40 7.11 7.75 -3.00
CA GLU A 40 8.51 8.19 -2.90
C GLU A 40 9.43 7.42 -3.86
N ILE A 41 9.26 6.10 -3.97
CA ILE A 41 10.01 5.27 -4.94
C ILE A 41 9.71 5.72 -6.38
N VAL A 42 8.43 5.92 -6.72
CA VAL A 42 7.99 6.40 -8.03
C VAL A 42 8.59 7.78 -8.34
N HIS A 43 8.48 8.72 -7.41
CA HIS A 43 9.01 10.08 -7.55
C HIS A 43 10.53 10.04 -7.78
N LYS A 44 11.26 9.24 -6.99
CA LYS A 44 12.70 9.11 -7.12
C LYS A 44 13.10 8.49 -8.45
N PHE A 45 12.45 7.39 -8.85
CA PHE A 45 12.72 6.74 -10.13
C PHE A 45 12.47 7.69 -11.30
N ASN A 46 11.32 8.37 -11.29
CA ASN A 46 10.94 9.28 -12.37
C ASN A 46 11.86 10.48 -12.49
N THR A 47 12.38 10.98 -11.35
CA THR A 47 13.35 12.08 -11.33
C THR A 47 14.74 11.66 -11.80
N VAL A 48 15.17 10.42 -11.49
CA VAL A 48 16.51 9.92 -11.85
C VAL A 48 16.58 9.47 -13.31
N TYR A 49 15.53 8.82 -13.81
CA TYR A 49 15.55 8.15 -15.11
C TYR A 49 14.67 8.85 -16.14
N ALA A 50 13.35 8.78 -15.97
CA ALA A 50 12.35 9.39 -16.83
C ALA A 50 10.95 9.19 -16.22
N PRO A 51 9.95 10.03 -16.55
CA PRO A 51 8.58 9.90 -16.04
C PRO A 51 7.86 8.68 -16.64
N VAL A 52 8.16 7.48 -16.13
CA VAL A 52 7.68 6.20 -16.66
C VAL A 52 6.71 5.51 -15.70
N LEU A 53 6.95 5.63 -14.39
CA LEU A 53 6.11 5.02 -13.37
C LEU A 53 4.93 5.93 -13.02
N VAL A 54 3.79 5.33 -12.72
CA VAL A 54 2.55 6.05 -12.33
C VAL A 54 2.49 6.13 -10.81
N GLU A 55 2.21 7.32 -10.28
CA GLU A 55 2.07 7.55 -8.84
C GLU A 55 0.68 7.08 -8.38
N PRO A 56 0.59 6.10 -7.46
CA PRO A 56 -0.70 5.56 -7.01
C PRO A 56 -1.37 6.44 -5.95
N ALA A 57 -2.70 6.43 -5.93
CA ALA A 57 -3.52 6.95 -4.84
C ALA A 57 -4.03 5.82 -3.95
N ALA A 58 -4.03 6.02 -2.63
CA ALA A 58 -4.69 5.12 -1.70
C ALA A 58 -6.22 5.28 -1.80
N LEU A 59 -6.95 4.17 -1.89
CA LEU A 59 -8.41 4.15 -1.78
C LEU A 59 -8.81 3.56 -0.43
N LEU A 60 -9.34 4.41 0.44
CA LEU A 60 -9.91 4.02 1.73
C LEU A 60 -11.44 3.88 1.60
N GLN A 61 -12.03 2.95 2.36
CA GLN A 61 -13.48 2.82 2.43
C GLN A 61 -14.07 4.03 3.17
N GLU A 62 -14.95 4.80 2.53
CA GLU A 62 -15.59 5.97 3.14
C GLU A 62 -16.50 5.58 4.32
N ASN A 63 -17.14 4.42 4.22
CA ASN A 63 -18.06 3.93 5.25
C ASN A 63 -17.27 3.21 6.37
N GLU A 64 -17.20 3.82 7.55
CA GLU A 64 -16.51 3.28 8.72
C GLU A 64 -17.01 1.89 9.12
N ALA A 65 -18.32 1.61 8.99
CA ALA A 65 -18.89 0.30 9.30
C ALA A 65 -18.42 -0.80 8.33
N ARG A 66 -17.94 -0.44 7.13
CA ARG A 66 -17.33 -1.38 6.18
C ARG A 66 -15.83 -1.57 6.38
N ARG A 67 -15.19 -0.77 7.24
CA ARG A 67 -13.75 -0.92 7.52
C ARG A 67 -13.44 -2.09 8.43
N ARG A 68 -14.37 -2.45 9.32
CA ARG A 68 -14.13 -3.44 10.39
C ARG A 68 -15.37 -4.27 10.68
N LEU A 69 -15.34 -5.54 10.29
CA LEU A 69 -16.31 -6.53 10.74
C LEU A 69 -15.93 -6.97 12.16
N PRO A 70 -16.82 -6.87 13.17
CA PRO A 70 -16.56 -7.41 14.50
C PRO A 70 -16.45 -8.95 14.48
N GLY A 71 -15.60 -9.49 15.34
CA GLY A 71 -15.53 -10.93 15.61
C GLY A 71 -16.80 -11.46 16.28
N THR A 72 -16.95 -12.78 16.34
CA THR A 72 -18.13 -13.42 16.97
C THR A 72 -18.28 -13.12 18.46
N ASP A 73 -17.21 -12.66 19.12
CA ASP A 73 -17.19 -12.22 20.51
C ASP A 73 -17.43 -10.71 20.69
N GLY A 74 -17.53 -9.95 19.60
CA GLY A 74 -17.77 -8.50 19.58
C GLY A 74 -16.62 -7.64 20.08
N LYS A 75 -15.44 -8.20 20.39
CA LYS A 75 -14.34 -7.45 21.04
C LYS A 75 -13.37 -6.88 20.03
N ALA A 76 -12.78 -7.75 19.21
CA ALA A 76 -11.80 -7.39 18.21
C ALA A 76 -12.43 -7.37 16.80
N LYS A 77 -11.70 -6.81 15.84
CA LYS A 77 -12.02 -7.07 14.42
C LYS A 77 -11.90 -8.57 14.15
N MET A 78 -12.77 -9.09 13.29
CA MET A 78 -12.64 -10.43 12.75
C MET A 78 -11.25 -10.55 12.09
N SER A 79 -10.51 -11.60 12.45
CA SER A 79 -9.14 -11.89 12.04
C SER A 79 -8.98 -13.39 11.83
#